data_AF-A0AAU1YW59-F1
#
_entry.id   AF-A0AAU1YW59-F1
#
_cell.length_a   1.000
_cell.length_b   1.000
_cell.length_c   1.000
_cell.angle_alpha   90.00
_cell.angle_beta   90.00
_cell.angle_gamma   90.00
#
_symmetry.space_group_name_H-M   'P 1'
#
loop_
_entity.id
_entity.type
_entity.pdbx_description
1 polymer ?
#
loop_
_entity_poly.entity_id
_entity_poly.type
_entity_poly.pdbx_seq_one_letter_code
_entity_poly.pdbx_strand_id
1 'polypeptide(L)'
;MAVIATVPYVTLKTVWLAGSHLGIPAGSVLLEPSPVTIVANAVSVCMDALVIALVLVLTRPWGKRVPSWLLTVPAFVATGLLVPIVLGYPGQLLLRAAGLGPDAAARAAEEPFLDPWVFDVVYSGFIVQAVALAALFVPYARERWGRRWQGPLGSRLPSPTGVVAGAAAALAAVVAGTHFYWASGGTAGRNAAQIAQYSSDAGVVSAVHGICALTAGAGAVLLARGGVRRARWPLAVAWTGSAATLCWGMWMLAAFTSGDPGPDERTTTASYLIYAGQMITALLATAVTGRFLAGRRAA
;
A
#
# COMPACT_ATOMS: atom_id res chain seq x y z
N MET A 1 -19.67 -9.02 -3.83
CA MET A 1 -18.94 -8.49 -2.65
C MET A 1 -17.89 -7.47 -3.04
N ALA A 2 -16.80 -7.80 -3.75
CA ALA A 2 -15.80 -6.79 -4.20
C ALA A 2 -16.43 -5.61 -4.96
N VAL A 3 -17.25 -5.87 -5.99
CA VAL A 3 -17.93 -4.83 -6.78
C VAL A 3 -18.97 -4.03 -5.98
N ILE A 4 -19.56 -4.63 -4.94
CA ILE A 4 -20.51 -3.90 -4.09
C ILE A 4 -19.73 -2.98 -3.13
N ALA A 5 -18.59 -3.45 -2.63
CA ALA A 5 -17.72 -2.70 -1.74
C ALA A 5 -17.02 -1.51 -2.42
N THR A 6 -16.93 -1.46 -3.76
CA THR A 6 -16.49 -0.26 -4.50
C THR A 6 -17.55 0.83 -4.57
N VAL A 7 -18.84 0.50 -4.44
CA VAL A 7 -19.95 1.44 -4.68
C VAL A 7 -19.88 2.67 -3.79
N PRO A 8 -19.69 2.59 -2.46
CA PRO A 8 -19.71 3.78 -1.61
C PRO A 8 -18.59 4.76 -1.98
N TYR A 9 -17.38 4.26 -2.19
CA TYR A 9 -16.22 5.09 -2.48
C TYR A 9 -16.29 5.72 -3.89
N VAL A 10 -16.66 4.94 -4.91
CA VAL A 10 -16.89 5.48 -6.27
C VAL A 10 -18.00 6.52 -6.25
N THR A 11 -19.10 6.25 -5.52
CA THR A 11 -20.22 7.20 -5.41
C THR A 11 -19.74 8.52 -4.80
N LEU A 12 -19.04 8.47 -3.66
CA LEU A 12 -18.47 9.67 -3.02
C LEU A 12 -17.57 10.46 -3.98
N LYS A 13 -16.64 9.79 -4.65
CA LYS A 13 -15.74 10.44 -5.62
C LYS A 13 -16.51 11.06 -6.79
N THR A 14 -17.53 10.38 -7.31
CA THR A 14 -18.36 10.91 -8.41
C THR A 14 -19.19 12.11 -7.99
N VAL A 15 -19.77 12.12 -6.79
CA VAL A 15 -20.56 13.28 -6.32
C VAL A 15 -19.66 14.46 -5.97
N TRP A 16 -18.44 14.24 -5.44
CA TRP A 16 -17.46 15.30 -5.24
C TRP A 16 -17.00 15.93 -6.58
N LEU A 17 -16.79 15.11 -7.62
CA LEU A 17 -16.52 15.61 -8.98
C LEU A 17 -17.70 16.38 -9.57
N ALA A 18 -18.93 16.10 -9.13
CA ALA A 18 -20.13 16.85 -9.49
C ALA A 18 -20.38 18.09 -8.59
N GLY A 19 -19.46 18.42 -7.68
CA GLY A 19 -19.54 19.59 -6.80
C GLY A 19 -20.29 19.38 -5.48
N SER A 20 -20.63 18.15 -5.11
CA SER A 20 -21.23 17.85 -3.79
C SER A 20 -20.19 17.96 -2.68
N HIS A 21 -20.62 18.46 -1.52
CA HIS A 21 -19.79 18.54 -0.30
C HIS A 21 -20.16 17.43 0.72
N LEU A 22 -20.82 16.35 0.27
CA LEU A 22 -21.22 15.26 1.14
C LEU A 22 -20.02 14.68 1.90
N GLY A 23 -20.07 14.74 3.24
CA GLY A 23 -18.99 14.25 4.11
C GLY A 23 -17.78 15.18 4.22
N ILE A 24 -17.87 16.40 3.69
CA ILE A 24 -16.83 17.43 3.82
C ILE A 24 -17.31 18.48 4.84
N PRO A 25 -16.67 18.59 6.02
CA PRO A 25 -17.09 19.51 7.07
C PRO A 25 -16.79 20.97 6.70
N ALA A 26 -17.51 21.90 7.34
CA ALA A 26 -17.25 23.33 7.21
C ALA A 26 -15.81 23.69 7.62
N GLY A 27 -15.17 24.59 6.87
CA GLY A 27 -13.78 24.98 7.09
C GLY A 27 -12.75 23.98 6.54
N SER A 28 -13.18 22.95 5.81
CA SER A 28 -12.25 22.01 5.19
C SER A 28 -11.58 22.59 3.95
N VAL A 29 -10.28 22.33 3.82
CA VAL A 29 -9.48 22.60 2.62
C VAL A 29 -10.04 21.92 1.35
N LEU A 30 -10.87 20.87 1.50
CA LEU A 30 -11.49 20.18 0.37
C LEU A 30 -12.69 20.92 -0.23
N LEU A 31 -13.19 21.97 0.44
CA LEU A 31 -14.30 22.79 -0.06
C LEU A 31 -13.88 23.69 -1.23
N GLU A 32 -12.58 23.94 -1.39
CA GLU A 32 -12.00 24.68 -2.51
C GLU A 32 -11.28 23.69 -3.44
N PRO A 33 -11.92 23.21 -4.53
CA PRO A 33 -11.37 22.14 -5.35
C PRO A 33 -10.12 22.63 -6.09
N SER A 34 -8.95 22.12 -5.68
CA SER A 34 -7.73 22.32 -6.46
C SER A 34 -7.69 21.37 -7.68
N PRO A 35 -6.98 21.72 -8.77
CA PRO A 35 -6.73 20.80 -9.88
C PRO A 35 -6.14 19.45 -9.42
N VAL A 36 -5.32 19.48 -8.37
CA VAL A 36 -4.71 18.29 -7.75
C VAL A 36 -5.78 17.39 -7.15
N THR A 37 -6.73 17.96 -6.40
CA THR A 37 -7.83 17.22 -5.78
C THR A 37 -8.73 16.59 -6.84
N ILE A 38 -8.99 17.29 -7.95
CA ILE A 38 -9.77 16.75 -9.09
C ILE A 38 -9.03 15.57 -9.73
N VAL A 39 -7.73 15.72 -10.03
CA VAL A 39 -6.93 14.64 -10.62
C VAL A 39 -6.84 13.44 -9.68
N ALA A 40 -6.62 13.66 -8.38
CA ALA A 40 -6.59 12.59 -7.39
C ALA A 40 -7.93 11.84 -7.34
N ASN A 41 -9.06 12.55 -7.36
CA ASN A 41 -10.37 11.93 -7.40
C ASN A 41 -10.59 11.10 -8.69
N ALA A 42 -10.20 11.63 -9.84
CA ALA A 42 -10.31 10.91 -11.12
C ALA A 42 -9.43 9.65 -11.15
N VAL A 43 -8.19 9.73 -10.66
CA VAL A 43 -7.29 8.58 -10.54
C VAL A 43 -7.89 7.52 -9.63
N SER A 44 -8.47 7.90 -8.49
CA SER A 44 -9.16 6.95 -7.58
C SER A 44 -10.32 6.24 -8.27
N VAL A 45 -11.15 6.94 -9.04
CA VAL A 45 -12.24 6.31 -9.81
C VAL A 45 -11.69 5.30 -10.83
N CYS A 46 -10.61 5.63 -11.53
CA CYS A 46 -9.92 4.71 -12.44
C CYS A 46 -9.38 3.48 -11.70
N MET A 47 -8.87 3.63 -10.48
CA MET A 47 -8.41 2.51 -9.66
C MET A 47 -9.55 1.55 -9.29
N ASP A 48 -10.73 2.04 -8.90
CA ASP A 48 -11.88 1.17 -8.65
C ASP A 48 -12.39 0.48 -9.91
N ALA A 49 -12.37 1.17 -11.05
CA ALA A 49 -12.69 0.56 -12.34
C ALA A 49 -11.74 -0.62 -12.65
N LEU A 50 -10.45 -0.48 -12.33
CA LEU A 50 -9.48 -1.58 -12.43
C LEU A 50 -9.76 -2.72 -11.45
N VAL A 51 -10.24 -2.43 -10.23
CA VAL A 51 -10.70 -3.47 -9.30
C VAL A 51 -11.88 -4.26 -9.88
N ILE A 52 -12.85 -3.58 -10.48
CA ILE A 52 -13.98 -4.23 -11.15
C ILE A 52 -13.48 -5.09 -12.34
N ALA A 53 -12.58 -4.55 -13.16
CA ALA A 53 -11.97 -5.29 -14.26
C ALA A 53 -11.22 -6.54 -13.77
N LEU A 54 -10.46 -6.43 -12.68
CA LEU A 54 -9.78 -7.56 -12.03
C LEU A 54 -10.78 -8.62 -11.60
N VAL A 55 -11.89 -8.25 -10.96
CA VAL A 55 -12.94 -9.21 -10.56
C VAL A 55 -13.49 -9.93 -11.79
N LEU A 56 -13.74 -9.24 -12.90
CA LEU A 56 -14.22 -9.86 -14.14
C LEU A 56 -13.18 -10.83 -14.72
N VAL A 57 -11.90 -10.45 -14.78
CA VAL A 57 -10.82 -11.33 -15.26
C VAL A 57 -10.68 -12.57 -14.37
N LEU A 58 -10.83 -12.43 -13.06
CA LEU A 58 -10.66 -13.54 -12.12
C LEU A 58 -11.85 -14.50 -12.08
N THR A 59 -13.04 -14.04 -12.45
CA THR A 59 -14.28 -14.83 -12.36
C THR A 59 -14.74 -15.40 -13.71
N ARG A 60 -14.36 -14.77 -14.82
CA ARG A 60 -14.82 -15.18 -16.15
C ARG A 60 -13.85 -16.13 -16.84
N PRO A 61 -14.35 -17.13 -17.59
CA PRO A 61 -13.50 -18.12 -18.26
C PRO A 61 -12.55 -17.51 -19.30
N TRP A 62 -12.92 -16.40 -19.94
CA TRP A 62 -12.04 -15.67 -20.86
C TRP A 62 -10.83 -15.05 -20.17
N GLY A 63 -10.88 -14.85 -18.84
CA GLY A 63 -9.78 -14.31 -18.06
C GLY A 63 -8.51 -15.13 -18.17
N LYS A 64 -8.61 -16.44 -18.41
CA LYS A 64 -7.44 -17.31 -18.66
C LYS A 64 -6.67 -16.96 -19.95
N ARG A 65 -7.29 -16.25 -20.88
CA ARG A 65 -6.65 -15.80 -22.14
C ARG A 65 -5.91 -14.47 -22.00
N VAL A 66 -6.21 -13.70 -20.95
CA VAL A 66 -5.57 -12.40 -20.72
C VAL A 66 -4.07 -12.59 -20.51
N PRO A 67 -3.20 -11.76 -21.14
CA PRO A 67 -1.77 -11.76 -20.88
C PRO A 67 -1.46 -11.66 -19.39
N SER A 68 -0.54 -12.49 -18.88
CA SER A 68 -0.32 -12.60 -17.44
C SER A 68 0.07 -11.27 -16.79
N TRP A 69 0.81 -10.41 -17.51
CA TRP A 69 1.25 -9.11 -16.99
C TRP A 69 0.09 -8.12 -16.78
N LEU A 70 -0.92 -8.14 -17.66
CA LEU A 70 -2.13 -7.31 -17.55
C LEU A 70 -3.00 -7.69 -16.34
N LEU A 71 -2.78 -8.88 -15.78
CA LEU A 71 -3.43 -9.32 -14.54
C LEU A 71 -2.54 -9.09 -13.32
N THR A 72 -1.26 -9.47 -13.40
CA THR A 72 -0.37 -9.41 -12.23
C THR A 72 -0.02 -7.99 -11.83
N VAL A 73 0.13 -7.06 -12.77
CA VAL A 73 0.46 -5.66 -12.45
C VAL A 73 -0.71 -4.99 -11.69
N PRO A 74 -1.96 -5.00 -12.17
CA PRO A 74 -3.07 -4.43 -11.41
C PRO A 74 -3.31 -5.17 -10.09
N ALA A 75 -3.16 -6.50 -10.03
CA ALA A 75 -3.27 -7.24 -8.77
C ALA A 75 -2.16 -6.85 -7.77
N PHE A 76 -0.95 -6.59 -8.25
CA PHE A 76 0.16 -6.11 -7.44
C PHE A 76 -0.13 -4.71 -6.89
N VAL A 77 -0.57 -3.79 -7.75
CA VAL A 77 -0.95 -2.43 -7.33
C VAL A 77 -2.11 -2.45 -6.32
N ALA A 78 -3.16 -3.22 -6.59
CA ALA A 78 -4.28 -3.39 -5.66
C ALA A 78 -3.80 -3.96 -4.31
N THR A 79 -2.92 -4.96 -4.33
CA THR A 79 -2.30 -5.47 -3.10
C THR A 79 -1.57 -4.36 -2.35
N GLY A 80 -0.77 -3.56 -3.06
CA GLY A 80 0.07 -2.54 -2.44
C GLY A 80 -0.71 -1.41 -1.81
N LEU A 81 -1.79 -0.96 -2.45
CA LEU A 81 -2.64 0.10 -1.92
C LEU A 81 -3.50 -0.40 -0.75
N LEU A 82 -4.03 -1.63 -0.85
CA LEU A 82 -4.97 -2.16 0.14
C LEU A 82 -4.30 -2.72 1.40
N VAL A 83 -3.10 -3.30 1.31
CA VAL A 83 -2.43 -3.95 2.47
C VAL A 83 -2.25 -2.97 3.64
N PRO A 84 -1.72 -1.75 3.45
CA PRO A 84 -1.58 -0.82 4.56
C PRO A 84 -2.92 -0.37 5.16
N ILE A 85 -3.99 -0.32 4.37
CA ILE A 85 -5.34 0.00 4.87
C ILE A 85 -5.87 -1.16 5.73
N VAL A 86 -5.73 -2.40 5.26
CA VAL A 86 -6.14 -3.62 5.97
C VAL A 86 -5.42 -3.78 7.31
N LEU A 87 -4.18 -3.31 7.43
CA LEU A 87 -3.42 -3.39 8.67
C LEU A 87 -3.60 -2.13 9.54
N GLY A 88 -3.56 -0.95 8.92
CA GLY A 88 -3.54 0.34 9.61
C GLY A 88 -4.89 0.67 10.23
N TYR A 89 -5.97 0.57 9.46
CA TYR A 89 -7.27 1.01 9.94
C TYR A 89 -7.80 0.19 11.13
N PRO A 90 -7.78 -1.17 11.08
CA PRO A 90 -8.12 -1.95 12.28
C PRO A 90 -7.18 -1.68 13.45
N GLY A 91 -5.90 -1.43 13.20
CA GLY A 91 -4.93 -1.06 14.25
C GLY A 91 -5.30 0.26 14.95
N GLN A 92 -5.70 1.27 14.18
CA GLN A 92 -6.20 2.55 14.70
C GLN A 92 -7.45 2.35 15.55
N LEU A 93 -8.43 1.57 15.06
CA LEU A 93 -9.66 1.26 15.80
C LEU A 93 -9.37 0.54 17.13
N LEU A 94 -8.46 -0.45 17.11
CA LEU A 94 -8.06 -1.18 18.32
C LEU A 94 -7.39 -0.25 19.34
N LEU A 95 -6.53 0.66 18.88
CA LEU A 95 -5.83 1.60 19.75
C LEU A 95 -6.82 2.58 20.39
N ARG A 96 -7.78 3.11 19.61
CA ARG A 96 -8.87 3.94 20.10
C ARG A 96 -9.75 3.19 21.10
N ALA A 97 -10.12 1.94 20.82
CA ALA A 97 -10.91 1.10 21.72
C ALA A 97 -10.17 0.78 23.05
N ALA A 98 -8.83 0.73 23.02
CA ALA A 98 -7.99 0.58 24.20
C ALA A 98 -7.77 1.89 24.98
N GLY A 99 -8.37 3.01 24.57
CA GLY A 99 -8.18 4.31 25.20
C GLY A 99 -6.82 4.97 24.90
N LEU A 100 -6.09 4.45 23.91
CA LEU A 100 -4.78 4.94 23.47
C LEU A 100 -4.87 5.78 22.17
N GLY A 101 -6.09 6.09 21.74
CA GLY A 101 -6.38 6.99 20.62
C GLY A 101 -6.12 8.47 20.99
N PRO A 102 -6.19 9.38 20.00
CA PRO A 102 -6.07 10.81 20.27
C PRO A 102 -7.17 11.30 21.21
N ASP A 103 -6.80 12.12 22.20
CA ASP A 103 -7.77 12.70 23.12
C ASP A 103 -8.69 13.72 22.42
N ALA A 104 -9.72 14.19 23.12
CA ALA A 104 -10.71 15.09 22.52
C ALA A 104 -10.11 16.44 22.11
N ALA A 105 -9.09 16.91 22.83
CA ALA A 105 -8.40 18.16 22.52
C ALA A 105 -7.54 18.04 21.26
N ALA A 106 -6.79 16.95 21.12
CA ALA A 106 -6.01 16.66 19.92
C ALA A 106 -6.91 16.50 18.68
N ARG A 107 -8.06 15.82 18.81
CA ARG A 107 -9.03 15.69 17.71
C ARG A 107 -9.67 17.02 17.32
N ALA A 108 -9.89 17.93 18.27
CA ALA A 108 -10.42 19.25 17.97
C ALA A 108 -9.38 20.19 17.34
N ALA A 109 -8.10 19.90 17.54
CA ALA A 109 -6.99 20.63 16.93
C ALA A 109 -6.60 20.12 15.54
N GLU A 110 -7.08 18.94 15.13
CA GLU A 110 -6.89 18.43 13.77
C GLU A 110 -7.66 19.30 12.76
N GLU A 111 -7.01 19.58 11.64
CA GLU A 111 -7.61 20.37 10.57
C GLU A 111 -8.80 19.62 9.96
N PRO A 112 -9.98 20.27 9.80
CA PRO A 112 -11.14 19.62 9.22
C PRO A 112 -10.85 19.12 7.79
N PHE A 113 -10.89 17.81 7.59
CA PHE A 113 -10.65 17.20 6.27
C PHE A 113 -11.88 16.49 5.71
N LEU A 114 -12.29 15.40 6.35
CA LEU A 114 -13.50 14.64 6.03
C LEU A 114 -14.19 14.24 7.32
N ASP A 115 -15.51 14.09 7.29
CA ASP A 115 -16.24 13.57 8.42
C ASP A 115 -15.77 12.13 8.76
N PRO A 116 -15.69 11.75 10.05
CA PRO A 116 -15.21 10.43 10.47
C PRO A 116 -15.92 9.25 9.78
N TRP A 117 -17.23 9.36 9.56
CA TRP A 117 -18.02 8.29 8.92
C TRP A 117 -17.56 7.99 7.49
N VAL A 118 -16.96 8.96 6.79
CA VAL A 118 -16.43 8.77 5.44
C VAL A 118 -15.29 7.76 5.49
N PHE A 119 -14.38 7.90 6.44
CA PHE A 119 -13.29 6.94 6.65
C PHE A 119 -13.84 5.56 7.02
N ASP A 120 -14.83 5.50 7.91
CA ASP A 120 -15.43 4.23 8.34
C ASP A 120 -16.01 3.46 7.16
N VAL A 121 -16.80 4.13 6.31
CA VAL A 121 -17.44 3.52 5.14
C VAL A 121 -16.40 3.12 4.09
N VAL A 122 -15.47 4.02 3.76
CA VAL A 122 -14.51 3.81 2.68
C VAL A 122 -13.48 2.74 3.04
N TYR A 123 -12.89 2.80 4.24
CA TYR A 123 -11.87 1.85 4.65
C TYR A 123 -12.46 0.47 4.93
N SER A 124 -13.68 0.37 5.46
CA SER A 124 -14.38 -0.92 5.55
C SER A 124 -14.65 -1.51 4.16
N GLY A 125 -15.05 -0.68 3.19
CA GLY A 125 -15.18 -1.08 1.79
C GLY A 125 -13.87 -1.63 1.22
N PHE A 126 -12.76 -0.93 1.40
CA PHE A 126 -11.43 -1.37 0.97
C PHE A 126 -10.99 -2.68 1.63
N ILE A 127 -11.28 -2.90 2.90
CA ILE A 127 -10.99 -4.18 3.57
C ILE A 127 -11.79 -5.31 2.92
N VAL A 128 -13.09 -5.11 2.66
CA VAL A 128 -13.91 -6.11 1.97
C VAL A 128 -13.41 -6.38 0.55
N GLN A 129 -13.00 -5.34 -0.18
CA GLN A 129 -12.37 -5.48 -1.50
C GLN A 129 -11.09 -6.31 -1.42
N ALA A 130 -10.20 -6.01 -0.47
CA ALA A 130 -8.94 -6.73 -0.30
C ALA A 130 -9.15 -8.22 -0.05
N VAL A 131 -10.06 -8.55 0.87
CA VAL A 131 -10.41 -9.94 1.20
C VAL A 131 -11.02 -10.65 -0.02
N ALA A 132 -11.97 -10.01 -0.70
CA ALA A 132 -12.63 -10.59 -1.87
C ALA A 132 -11.66 -10.79 -3.05
N LEU A 133 -10.80 -9.82 -3.34
CA LEU A 133 -9.78 -9.93 -4.38
C LEU A 133 -8.77 -11.02 -4.05
N ALA A 134 -8.31 -11.12 -2.80
CA ALA A 134 -7.41 -12.19 -2.39
C ALA A 134 -8.08 -13.58 -2.53
N ALA A 135 -9.34 -13.70 -2.12
CA ALA A 135 -10.13 -14.93 -2.24
C ALA A 135 -10.35 -15.36 -3.70
N LEU A 136 -10.40 -14.41 -4.65
CA LEU A 136 -10.49 -14.70 -6.08
C LEU A 136 -9.12 -14.98 -6.72
N PHE A 137 -8.12 -14.17 -6.38
CA PHE A 137 -6.80 -14.22 -6.98
C PHE A 137 -6.04 -15.49 -6.61
N VAL A 138 -6.11 -15.94 -5.36
CA VAL A 138 -5.36 -17.11 -4.88
C VAL A 138 -5.77 -18.41 -5.60
N PRO A 139 -7.07 -18.78 -5.69
CA PRO A 139 -7.52 -19.93 -6.49
C PRO A 139 -7.22 -19.78 -7.97
N TYR A 140 -7.46 -18.59 -8.55
CA TYR A 140 -7.17 -18.33 -9.95
C TYR A 140 -5.68 -18.52 -10.27
N ALA A 141 -4.79 -17.98 -9.42
CA ALA A 141 -3.35 -18.11 -9.56
C ALA A 141 -2.88 -19.56 -9.36
N ARG A 142 -3.55 -20.32 -8.49
CA ARG A 142 -3.30 -21.75 -8.32
C ARG A 142 -3.64 -22.52 -9.60
N GLU A 143 -4.80 -22.27 -10.18
CA GLU A 143 -5.24 -22.96 -11.39
C GLU A 143 -4.36 -22.58 -12.60
N ARG A 144 -4.03 -21.30 -12.74
CA ARG A 144 -3.28 -20.79 -13.89
C ARG A 144 -1.77 -21.05 -13.80
N TRP A 145 -1.19 -21.00 -12.60
CA TRP A 145 0.27 -21.00 -12.41
C TRP A 145 0.78 -21.96 -11.34
N GLY A 146 -0.03 -22.91 -10.86
CA GLY A 146 0.24 -23.75 -9.68
C GLY A 146 1.69 -24.24 -9.51
N ARG A 147 2.34 -24.69 -10.59
CA ARG A 147 3.75 -25.15 -10.54
C ARG A 147 4.77 -24.08 -10.10
N ARG A 148 4.50 -22.79 -10.32
CA ARG A 148 5.47 -21.69 -10.11
C ARG A 148 5.62 -21.23 -8.68
N TRP A 149 4.67 -21.52 -7.81
CA TRP A 149 4.67 -21.02 -6.43
C TRP A 149 4.35 -22.10 -5.39
N GLN A 150 4.06 -23.32 -5.86
CA GLN A 150 3.93 -24.52 -5.03
C GLN A 150 5.25 -25.27 -4.93
N GLY A 151 5.35 -26.14 -3.92
CA GLY A 151 6.56 -26.89 -3.60
C GLY A 151 7.56 -26.12 -2.74
N PRO A 152 8.71 -26.73 -2.40
CA PRO A 152 9.77 -26.07 -1.65
C PRO A 152 10.41 -24.93 -2.47
N LEU A 153 11.07 -24.00 -1.78
CA LEU A 153 11.85 -22.93 -2.42
C LEU A 153 12.92 -23.49 -3.36
N GLY A 154 13.56 -24.60 -2.97
CA GLY A 154 14.56 -25.27 -3.78
C GLY A 154 15.96 -24.71 -3.54
N SER A 155 16.78 -24.69 -4.59
CA SER A 155 18.16 -24.20 -4.50
C SER A 155 18.24 -22.68 -4.32
N ARG A 156 19.40 -22.23 -3.84
CA ARG A 156 19.74 -20.81 -3.73
C ARG A 156 19.74 -20.16 -5.12
N LEU A 157 19.22 -18.93 -5.21
CA LEU A 157 19.32 -18.15 -6.44
C LEU A 157 20.78 -17.73 -6.72
N PRO A 158 21.14 -17.43 -7.98
CA PRO A 158 22.50 -17.02 -8.34
C PRO A 158 23.03 -15.85 -7.50
N SER A 159 24.35 -15.82 -7.28
CA SER A 159 25.03 -14.81 -6.44
C SER A 159 24.59 -13.36 -6.72
N PRO A 160 24.47 -12.89 -7.98
CA PRO A 160 23.99 -11.54 -8.27
C PRO A 160 22.58 -11.26 -7.71
N THR A 161 21.68 -12.25 -7.75
CA THR A 161 20.33 -12.10 -7.16
C THR A 161 20.38 -12.08 -5.63
N GLY A 162 21.33 -12.81 -5.04
CA GLY A 162 21.62 -12.74 -3.61
C GLY A 162 22.11 -11.36 -3.16
N VAL A 163 22.96 -10.70 -3.96
CA VAL A 163 23.41 -9.32 -3.70
C VAL A 163 22.24 -8.34 -3.74
N VAL A 164 21.39 -8.43 -4.77
CA VAL A 164 20.18 -7.59 -4.89
C VAL A 164 19.24 -7.81 -3.69
N ALA A 165 19.06 -9.05 -3.25
CA ALA A 165 18.26 -9.36 -2.06
C ALA A 165 18.88 -8.80 -0.77
N GLY A 166 20.20 -8.84 -0.64
CA GLY A 166 20.93 -8.22 0.47
C GLY A 166 20.77 -6.70 0.49
N ALA A 167 20.91 -6.04 -0.67
CA ALA A 167 20.68 -4.60 -0.81
C ALA A 167 19.23 -4.21 -0.48
N ALA A 168 18.25 -4.99 -0.96
CA ALA A 168 16.84 -4.80 -0.61
C ALA A 168 16.61 -4.90 0.91
N ALA A 169 17.23 -5.88 1.57
CA ALA A 169 17.11 -6.05 3.03
C ALA A 169 17.79 -4.93 3.82
N ALA A 170 18.96 -4.46 3.38
CA ALA A 170 19.67 -3.36 4.03
C ALA A 170 18.87 -2.05 3.94
N LEU A 171 18.38 -1.70 2.75
CA LEU A 171 17.54 -0.52 2.56
C LEU A 171 16.20 -0.67 3.30
N ALA A 172 15.59 -1.86 3.27
CA ALA A 172 14.38 -2.15 4.04
C ALA A 172 14.58 -1.89 5.54
N ALA A 173 15.72 -2.26 6.11
CA ALA A 173 16.01 -2.02 7.52
C ALA A 173 16.11 -0.51 7.84
N VAL A 174 16.74 0.28 6.97
CA VAL A 174 16.84 1.74 7.13
C VAL A 174 15.46 2.39 7.02
N VAL A 175 14.69 2.05 5.98
CA VAL A 175 13.34 2.58 5.76
C VAL A 175 12.42 2.19 6.90
N ALA A 176 12.44 0.92 7.33
CA ALA A 176 11.63 0.46 8.44
C ALA A 176 12.02 1.09 9.76
N GLY A 177 13.33 1.21 10.06
CA GLY A 177 13.81 1.89 11.26
C GLY A 177 13.34 3.34 11.33
N THR A 178 13.36 4.04 10.20
CA THR A 178 12.84 5.41 10.10
C THR A 178 11.33 5.46 10.36
N HIS A 179 10.56 4.58 9.72
CA HIS A 179 9.11 4.49 9.93
C HIS A 179 8.74 4.11 11.37
N PHE A 180 9.50 3.25 12.05
CA PHE A 180 9.27 2.93 13.45
C PHE A 180 9.68 4.06 14.40
N TYR A 181 10.75 4.78 14.09
CA TYR A 181 11.11 6.01 14.80
C TYR A 181 9.99 7.05 14.71
N TRP A 182 9.48 7.28 13.50
CA TRP A 182 8.32 8.11 13.20
C TRP A 182 7.03 7.61 13.85
N ALA A 183 6.85 6.30 13.97
CA ALA A 183 5.73 5.68 14.69
C ALA A 183 5.79 5.92 16.20
N SER A 184 6.96 6.28 16.72
CA SER A 184 7.20 6.55 18.14
C SER A 184 7.23 8.06 18.44
N GLY A 185 6.76 8.91 17.53
CA GLY A 185 6.76 10.37 17.66
C GLY A 185 8.06 11.05 17.25
N GLY A 186 8.98 10.33 16.60
CA GLY A 186 10.22 10.90 16.08
C GLY A 186 9.98 12.03 15.08
N THR A 187 10.76 13.11 15.21
CA THR A 187 10.58 14.36 14.44
C THR A 187 11.61 14.55 13.33
N ALA A 188 12.75 13.83 13.39
CA ALA A 188 13.81 13.96 12.39
C ALA A 188 13.29 13.68 10.97
N GLY A 189 13.57 14.61 10.05
CA GLY A 189 13.15 14.51 8.64
C GLY A 189 11.68 14.84 8.36
N ARG A 190 10.90 15.26 9.35
CA ARG A 190 9.52 15.75 9.18
C ARG A 190 9.49 17.28 9.12
N ASN A 191 8.48 17.83 8.44
CA ASN A 191 8.21 19.26 8.43
C ASN A 191 7.45 19.69 9.70
N ALA A 192 7.29 21.00 9.91
CA ALA A 192 6.67 21.54 11.12
C ALA A 192 5.21 21.11 11.25
N ALA A 193 4.45 21.12 10.15
CA ALA A 193 3.06 20.65 10.12
C ALA A 193 2.93 19.18 10.55
N GLN A 194 3.76 18.29 10.01
CA GLN A 194 3.77 16.86 10.35
C GLN A 194 4.15 16.59 11.81
N ILE A 195 5.02 17.42 12.39
CA ILE A 195 5.39 17.32 13.80
C ILE A 195 4.21 17.76 14.67
N ALA A 196 3.57 18.88 14.34
CA ALA A 196 2.43 19.41 15.07
C ALA A 196 1.19 18.50 15.00
N GLN A 197 0.96 17.86 13.85
CA GLN A 197 -0.18 16.97 13.60
C GLN A 197 0.08 15.51 13.99
N TYR A 198 1.17 15.21 14.70
CA TYR A 198 1.44 13.84 15.10
C TYR A 198 0.34 13.32 16.04
N SER A 199 -0.21 12.15 15.69
CA SER A 199 -1.22 11.45 16.47
C SER A 199 -0.88 9.96 16.57
N SER A 200 -1.51 9.26 17.53
CA SER A 200 -1.31 7.81 17.65
C SER A 200 -1.80 7.06 16.41
N ASP A 201 -2.78 7.61 15.68
CA ASP A 201 -3.23 7.10 14.39
C ASP A 201 -2.16 7.24 13.29
N ALA A 202 -1.46 8.37 13.23
CA ALA A 202 -0.30 8.56 12.35
C ALA A 202 0.87 7.62 12.74
N GLY A 203 1.00 7.33 14.04
CA GLY A 203 1.94 6.36 14.57
C GLY A 203 1.68 4.95 14.02
N VAL A 204 0.42 4.49 14.07
CA VAL A 204 0.00 3.18 13.52
C VAL A 204 0.30 3.09 12.02
N VAL A 205 -0.04 4.13 11.25
CA VAL A 205 0.24 4.17 9.81
C VAL A 205 1.74 4.05 9.55
N SER A 206 2.56 4.79 10.28
CA SER A 206 4.02 4.73 10.14
C SER A 206 4.54 3.32 10.47
N ALA A 207 4.07 2.69 11.55
CA ALA A 207 4.47 1.33 11.92
C ALA A 207 4.12 0.30 10.82
N VAL A 208 2.93 0.42 10.22
CA VAL A 208 2.51 -0.46 9.12
C VAL A 208 3.40 -0.32 7.90
N HIS A 209 3.81 0.90 7.54
CA HIS A 209 4.78 1.13 6.46
C HIS A 209 6.14 0.49 6.78
N GLY A 210 6.60 0.60 8.03
CA GLY A 210 7.83 -0.06 8.48
C GLY A 210 7.74 -1.59 8.37
N ILE A 211 6.62 -2.20 8.77
CA ILE A 211 6.37 -3.63 8.61
C ILE A 211 6.36 -4.05 7.13
N CYS A 212 5.74 -3.25 6.26
CA CYS A 212 5.71 -3.50 4.82
C CYS A 212 7.13 -3.48 4.21
N ALA A 213 7.96 -2.50 4.59
CA ALA A 213 9.35 -2.42 4.15
C ALA A 213 10.16 -3.64 4.63
N LEU A 214 10.05 -4.01 5.90
CA LEU A 214 10.72 -5.21 6.44
C LEU A 214 10.29 -6.48 5.72
N THR A 215 9.00 -6.66 5.47
CA THR A 215 8.49 -7.85 4.76
C THR A 215 8.95 -7.89 3.31
N ALA A 216 9.11 -6.74 2.64
CA ALA A 216 9.70 -6.67 1.30
C ALA A 216 11.15 -7.21 1.30
N GLY A 217 11.99 -6.70 2.19
CA GLY A 217 13.39 -7.11 2.32
C GLY A 217 13.54 -8.57 2.78
N ALA A 218 12.81 -8.96 3.83
CA ALA A 218 12.83 -10.33 4.35
C ALA A 218 12.33 -11.34 3.31
N GLY A 219 11.25 -11.02 2.58
CA GLY A 219 10.73 -11.84 1.49
C GLY A 219 11.78 -12.05 0.40
N ALA A 220 12.45 -10.98 -0.04
CA ALA A 220 13.52 -11.07 -1.04
C ALA A 220 14.67 -11.99 -0.58
N VAL A 221 15.12 -11.86 0.68
CA VAL A 221 16.17 -12.70 1.24
C VAL A 221 15.73 -14.16 1.35
N LEU A 222 14.51 -14.42 1.81
CA LEU A 222 13.97 -15.78 1.91
C LEU A 222 13.91 -16.46 0.54
N LEU A 223 13.47 -15.73 -0.50
CA LEU A 223 13.44 -16.24 -1.87
C LEU A 223 14.85 -16.50 -2.42
N ALA A 224 15.80 -15.57 -2.19
CA ALA A 224 17.15 -15.69 -2.70
C ALA A 224 17.96 -16.82 -2.02
N ARG A 225 17.73 -17.08 -0.73
CA ARG A 225 18.42 -18.14 0.02
C ARG A 225 17.98 -19.55 -0.37
N GLY A 226 16.77 -19.72 -0.89
CA GLY A 226 16.21 -21.05 -1.15
C GLY A 226 15.85 -21.80 0.14
N GLY A 227 15.66 -23.11 0.04
CA GLY A 227 15.43 -24.01 1.16
C GLY A 227 14.17 -24.89 1.04
N VAL A 228 13.81 -25.53 2.15
CA VAL A 228 12.73 -26.53 2.22
C VAL A 228 11.34 -25.92 2.50
N ARG A 229 11.27 -24.64 2.88
CA ARG A 229 9.99 -23.96 3.14
C ARG A 229 9.14 -23.92 1.88
N ARG A 230 7.82 -24.04 2.05
CA ARG A 230 6.87 -23.94 0.94
C ARG A 230 6.96 -22.54 0.32
N ALA A 231 7.24 -22.47 -0.99
CA ALA A 231 7.48 -21.24 -1.73
C ALA A 231 6.34 -20.21 -1.61
N ARG A 232 5.10 -20.67 -1.42
CA ARG A 232 3.92 -19.80 -1.23
C ARG A 232 4.09 -18.76 -0.12
N TRP A 233 4.76 -19.10 0.98
CA TRP A 233 4.88 -18.18 2.13
C TRP A 233 5.91 -17.07 1.89
N PRO A 234 7.18 -17.38 1.54
CA PRO A 234 8.13 -16.33 1.15
C PRO A 234 7.67 -15.51 -0.05
N LEU A 235 6.99 -16.14 -1.01
CA LEU A 235 6.44 -15.42 -2.16
C LEU A 235 5.34 -14.45 -1.74
N ALA A 236 4.40 -14.88 -0.88
CA ALA A 236 3.37 -13.99 -0.36
C ALA A 236 3.98 -12.80 0.39
N VAL A 237 4.94 -13.07 1.29
CA VAL A 237 5.66 -12.03 2.06
C VAL A 237 6.38 -11.05 1.14
N ALA A 238 7.14 -11.55 0.15
CA ALA A 238 7.85 -10.72 -0.81
C ALA A 238 6.87 -9.90 -1.67
N TRP A 239 5.80 -10.53 -2.16
CA TRP A 239 4.77 -9.89 -2.97
C TRP A 239 4.06 -8.77 -2.21
N THR A 240 3.50 -9.05 -1.03
CA THR A 240 2.72 -8.08 -0.26
C THR A 240 3.59 -6.94 0.23
N GLY A 241 4.77 -7.26 0.79
CA GLY A 241 5.69 -6.26 1.30
C GLY A 241 6.18 -5.34 0.19
N SER A 242 6.68 -5.90 -0.93
CA SER A 242 7.17 -5.08 -2.04
C SER A 242 6.06 -4.28 -2.71
N ALA A 243 4.86 -4.84 -2.87
CA ALA A 243 3.71 -4.11 -3.42
C ALA A 243 3.36 -2.89 -2.56
N ALA A 244 3.18 -3.09 -1.25
CA ALA A 244 2.80 -2.02 -0.34
C ALA A 244 3.88 -0.93 -0.28
N THR A 245 5.13 -1.35 -0.16
CA THR A 245 6.28 -0.47 -0.10
C THR A 245 6.40 0.36 -1.40
N LEU A 246 6.23 -0.27 -2.58
CA LEU A 246 6.32 0.43 -3.86
C LEU A 246 5.19 1.43 -4.06
N CYS A 247 3.94 0.99 -3.90
CA CYS A 247 2.76 1.81 -4.20
C CYS A 247 2.68 3.04 -3.31
N TRP A 248 2.93 2.89 -2.01
CA TRP A 248 2.89 4.02 -1.08
C TRP A 248 4.13 4.92 -1.21
N GLY A 249 5.30 4.38 -1.53
CA GLY A 249 6.48 5.19 -1.80
C GLY A 249 6.27 6.08 -3.03
N MET A 250 5.70 5.51 -4.09
CA MET A 250 5.34 6.25 -5.31
C MET A 250 4.23 7.27 -5.06
N TRP A 251 3.18 6.89 -4.34
CA TRP A 251 2.07 7.79 -4.01
C TRP A 251 2.54 9.02 -3.23
N MET A 252 3.37 8.82 -2.20
CA MET A 252 3.90 9.91 -1.38
C MET A 252 4.83 10.83 -2.17
N LEU A 253 5.70 10.27 -3.02
CA LEU A 253 6.54 11.10 -3.90
C LEU A 253 5.72 11.93 -4.88
N ALA A 254 4.68 11.34 -5.49
CA ALA A 254 3.80 12.06 -6.38
C ALA A 254 3.05 13.20 -5.66
N ALA A 255 2.57 12.93 -4.44
CA ALA A 255 1.89 13.92 -3.61
C ALA A 255 2.79 15.13 -3.32
N PHE A 256 4.05 14.90 -2.95
CA PHE A 256 5.01 15.98 -2.65
C PHE A 256 5.35 16.86 -3.85
N THR A 257 5.25 16.33 -5.07
CA THR A 257 5.50 17.10 -6.30
C THR A 257 4.27 17.82 -6.85
N SER A 258 3.09 17.58 -6.27
CA SER A 258 1.81 17.99 -6.89
C SER A 258 1.25 19.34 -6.43
N GLY A 259 1.82 19.98 -5.40
CA GLY A 259 1.33 21.26 -4.88
C GLY A 259 2.44 22.27 -4.59
N ASP A 260 2.05 23.50 -4.26
CA ASP A 260 2.93 24.54 -3.72
C ASP A 260 2.65 24.70 -2.22
N PRO A 261 3.28 23.89 -1.35
CA PRO A 261 2.99 23.88 0.07
C PRO A 261 3.46 25.17 0.74
N GLY A 262 2.72 25.61 1.75
CA GLY A 262 3.14 26.70 2.63
C GLY A 262 4.50 26.41 3.29
N PRO A 263 5.19 27.43 3.82
CA PRO A 263 6.54 27.28 4.38
C PRO A 263 6.69 26.13 5.38
N ASP A 264 5.67 25.91 6.22
CA ASP A 264 5.66 24.90 7.30
C ASP A 264 5.28 23.48 6.81
N GLU A 265 4.72 23.38 5.61
CA GLU A 265 4.29 22.15 4.96
C GLU A 265 5.30 21.64 3.92
N ARG A 266 6.33 22.42 3.62
CA ARG A 266 7.35 22.05 2.64
C ARG A 266 7.99 20.72 3.01
N THR A 267 7.92 19.79 2.07
CA THR A 267 8.51 18.46 2.23
C THR A 267 10.03 18.59 2.37
N THR A 268 10.58 17.96 3.41
CA THR A 268 12.02 18.00 3.65
C THR A 268 12.76 17.09 2.66
N THR A 269 14.04 17.41 2.37
CA THR A 269 14.91 16.53 1.57
C THR A 269 15.02 15.13 2.18
N ALA A 270 15.04 15.03 3.51
CA ALA A 270 15.07 13.74 4.20
C ALA A 270 13.82 12.91 3.90
N SER A 271 12.62 13.51 3.92
CA SER A 271 11.38 12.83 3.51
C SER A 271 11.47 12.30 2.07
N TYR A 272 11.91 13.12 1.11
CA TYR A 272 12.12 12.67 -0.26
C TYR A 272 13.05 11.45 -0.36
N LEU A 273 14.19 11.49 0.34
CA LEU A 273 15.15 10.38 0.34
C LEU A 273 14.57 9.11 0.95
N ILE A 274 13.77 9.22 2.02
CA ILE A 274 13.14 8.06 2.66
C ILE A 274 12.12 7.40 1.73
N TYR A 275 11.23 8.17 1.09
CA TYR A 275 10.26 7.58 0.16
C TYR A 275 10.89 7.10 -1.15
N ALA A 276 11.97 7.74 -1.61
CA ALA A 276 12.79 7.20 -2.70
C ALA A 276 13.46 5.87 -2.31
N GLY A 277 14.03 5.80 -1.10
CA GLY A 277 14.59 4.57 -0.54
C GLY A 277 13.54 3.47 -0.37
N GLN A 278 12.31 3.84 0.00
CA GLN A 278 11.16 2.95 0.05
C GLN A 278 10.86 2.38 -1.34
N MET A 279 10.77 3.23 -2.38
CA MET A 279 10.54 2.80 -3.75
C MET A 279 11.67 1.88 -4.26
N ILE A 280 12.94 2.23 -4.02
CA ILE A 280 14.11 1.43 -4.44
C ILE A 280 14.09 0.06 -3.75
N THR A 281 13.88 0.00 -2.43
CA THR A 281 13.72 -1.25 -1.66
C THR A 281 12.72 -2.18 -2.34
N ALA A 282 11.56 -1.64 -2.69
CA ALA A 282 10.49 -2.40 -3.28
C ALA A 282 10.80 -2.88 -4.71
N LEU A 283 11.46 -2.05 -5.54
CA LEU A 283 11.91 -2.44 -6.87
C LEU A 283 12.92 -3.58 -6.83
N LEU A 284 13.89 -3.53 -5.91
CA LEU A 284 14.87 -4.59 -5.72
C LEU A 284 14.20 -5.90 -5.26
N ALA A 285 13.30 -5.82 -4.28
CA ALA A 285 12.54 -6.99 -3.80
C ALA A 285 11.63 -7.59 -4.89
N THR A 286 11.02 -6.74 -5.72
CA THR A 286 10.20 -7.17 -6.88
C THR A 286 11.07 -7.83 -7.94
N ALA A 287 12.28 -7.32 -8.19
CA ALA A 287 13.22 -7.93 -9.13
C ALA A 287 13.65 -9.34 -8.68
N VAL A 288 13.93 -9.52 -7.38
CA VAL A 288 14.23 -10.85 -6.80
C VAL A 288 13.03 -11.79 -6.96
N THR A 289 11.82 -11.29 -6.69
CA THR A 289 10.58 -12.07 -6.87
C THR A 289 10.38 -12.49 -8.33
N GLY A 290 10.61 -11.58 -9.27
CA GLY A 290 10.56 -11.87 -10.70
C GLY A 290 11.59 -12.90 -11.13
N ARG A 291 12.83 -12.80 -10.65
CA ARG A 291 13.90 -13.78 -10.91
C ARG A 291 13.58 -15.16 -10.35
N PHE A 292 13.04 -15.24 -9.13
CA PHE A 292 12.57 -16.49 -8.55
C PHE A 292 11.50 -17.16 -9.43
N LEU A 293 10.48 -16.41 -9.84
CA LEU A 293 9.39 -16.93 -10.67
C LEU A 293 9.85 -17.30 -12.08
N ALA A 294 10.83 -16.58 -12.64
CA ALA A 294 11.42 -16.89 -13.94
C ALA A 294 12.25 -18.18 -13.90
N GLY A 295 13.05 -18.39 -12.84
CA GLY A 295 13.83 -19.61 -12.65
C GLY A 295 12.96 -20.87 -12.61
N ARG A 296 11.76 -20.77 -12.03
CA ARG A 296 10.77 -21.88 -11.97
C ARG A 296 9.98 -22.09 -13.26
N ARG A 297 10.22 -21.31 -14.33
CA ARG A 297 9.70 -21.60 -15.68
C ARG A 297 10.61 -22.54 -16.47
N ALA A 298 11.90 -22.54 -16.14
CA ALA A 298 12.93 -23.28 -16.87
C ALA A 298 13.18 -24.69 -16.30
N ALA A 299 12.60 -25.01 -15.14
CA ALA A 299 12.64 -26.32 -14.49
C ALA A 299 11.27 -27.00 -14.61
#